data_AF-A0A955YN24-F1
#
_entry.id   AF-A0A955YN24-F1
#
_cell.length_a   1.000
_cell.length_b   1.000
_cell.length_c   1.000
_cell.angle_alpha   90.00
_cell.angle_beta   90.00
_cell.angle_gamma   90.00
#
_symmetry.space_group_name_H-M   'P 1'
#
loop_
_entity.id
_entity.type
_entity.pdbx_description
1 polymer ?
#
loop_
_entity_poly.entity_id
_entity_poly.type
_entity_poly.pdbx_seq_one_letter_code
_entity_poly.pdbx_strand_id
1 'polypeptide(L)'
;DQAPRRLWFPAGPEHHDRLAKLAQAGVEVLWADRGLPDLQVNGGAGEVLLPGTRGRLRVRLTAHQAPEVARLLEAPSAWRFQANVRLGEAAHRAAQFWLPGEAAARGLEAEQLIEVPDVSAASLREVPATAPATVPPAQPLALAVRYQWTVVPPRVPTGAADDALVGRWRKLDEDWNARLAQVREALVAAEGDRGRIGRAFSRLVSAMLGFERTHGGLLARVNALEAQRPSAAGPTGAPALLAQLAEVEDAARKLQTDLDEAERKAREDEEREKQQAAWQGRVDAANRDLPDRRTALATAESRRTTIADELRGIEESLKSADKQAKKDLTANQRKLSDDLQRANKEVTRLRGEITALEQQAAERFDFRPPPAPTGRPAQPGGRFVPTASSARPTANVPDDALPEVGSLRTHKGQRYLVIQTWDQLAAGEQVASRLAAKLVAPENA
;
A
#
# COMPACT_ATOMS: atom_id res chain seq x y z
N ASP A 1 81.41 -53.62 -19.38
CA ASP A 1 80.39 -53.07 -18.45
C ASP A 1 79.00 -53.53 -18.83
N GLN A 2 78.53 -54.60 -18.19
CA GLN A 2 77.12 -54.98 -18.25
C GLN A 2 76.40 -54.27 -17.11
N ALA A 3 75.28 -53.60 -17.40
CA ALA A 3 74.42 -53.03 -16.38
C ALA A 3 73.98 -54.14 -15.40
N PRO A 4 73.95 -53.87 -14.08
CA PRO A 4 73.55 -54.88 -13.11
C PRO A 4 72.09 -55.28 -13.34
N ARG A 5 71.77 -56.57 -13.20
CA ARG A 5 70.38 -57.05 -13.34
C ARG A 5 69.47 -56.51 -12.22
N ARG A 6 70.00 -56.38 -11.01
CA ARG A 6 69.32 -55.85 -9.81
C ARG A 6 70.19 -54.81 -9.12
N LEU A 7 69.59 -53.72 -8.67
CA LEU A 7 70.22 -52.69 -7.86
C LEU A 7 69.45 -52.56 -6.54
N TRP A 8 70.15 -52.73 -5.41
CA TRP A 8 69.57 -52.47 -4.10
C TRP A 8 69.88 -51.04 -3.69
N PHE A 9 68.85 -50.18 -3.58
CA PHE A 9 69.02 -48.75 -3.34
C PHE A 9 67.95 -48.24 -2.36
N PRO A 10 68.32 -47.57 -1.25
CA PRO A 10 67.35 -47.07 -0.27
C PRO A 10 66.21 -46.28 -0.90
N ALA A 11 64.95 -46.58 -0.55
CA ALA A 11 63.85 -45.73 -0.97
C ALA A 11 63.92 -44.39 -0.22
N GLY A 12 63.60 -43.31 -0.93
CA GLY A 12 63.69 -41.96 -0.38
C GLY A 12 63.30 -40.93 -1.44
N PRO A 13 63.26 -39.63 -1.07
CA PRO A 13 62.78 -38.55 -1.95
C PRO A 13 63.69 -38.25 -3.14
N GLU A 14 64.96 -38.68 -3.09
CA GLU A 14 66.00 -38.27 -4.02
C GLU A 14 66.26 -39.29 -5.14
N HIS A 15 66.98 -38.87 -6.18
CA HIS A 15 67.48 -39.73 -7.26
C HIS A 15 66.44 -40.42 -8.16
N HIS A 16 65.15 -40.09 -8.05
CA HIS A 16 64.06 -40.66 -8.85
C HIS A 16 64.36 -40.67 -10.36
N ASP A 17 64.85 -39.58 -10.95
CA ASP A 17 65.19 -39.53 -12.38
C ASP A 17 66.29 -40.50 -12.78
N ARG A 18 67.28 -40.69 -11.90
CA ARG A 18 68.39 -41.63 -12.14
C ARG A 18 67.90 -43.07 -12.04
N LEU A 19 67.07 -43.36 -11.03
CA LEU A 19 66.46 -44.69 -10.86
C LEU A 19 65.50 -45.01 -12.01
N ALA A 20 64.76 -44.02 -12.52
CA ALA A 20 63.90 -44.16 -13.70
C ALA A 20 64.69 -44.56 -14.95
N LYS A 21 65.83 -43.90 -15.22
CA LYS A 21 66.72 -44.27 -16.34
C LYS A 21 67.25 -45.70 -16.22
N LEU A 22 67.60 -46.13 -15.00
CA LEU A 22 68.06 -47.50 -14.75
C LEU A 22 66.94 -48.53 -14.93
N ALA A 23 65.75 -48.24 -14.40
CA ALA A 23 64.57 -49.09 -14.59
C ALA A 23 64.19 -49.24 -16.08
N GLN A 24 64.27 -48.14 -16.85
CA GLN A 24 64.06 -48.17 -18.31
C GLN A 24 65.12 -48.99 -19.06
N ALA A 25 66.35 -49.04 -18.55
CA ALA A 25 67.42 -49.90 -19.08
C ALA A 25 67.30 -51.38 -18.66
N GLY A 26 66.21 -51.76 -17.97
CA GLY A 26 65.94 -53.15 -17.55
C GLY A 26 66.54 -53.54 -16.20
N VAL A 27 67.05 -52.58 -15.42
CA VAL A 27 67.59 -52.83 -14.07
C VAL A 27 66.45 -52.86 -13.05
N GLU A 28 66.29 -53.97 -12.32
CA GLU A 28 65.35 -54.04 -11.20
C GLU A 28 65.90 -53.30 -9.98
N VAL A 29 65.29 -52.17 -9.60
CA VAL A 29 65.69 -51.39 -8.43
C VAL A 29 64.81 -51.76 -7.22
N LEU A 30 65.43 -52.27 -6.17
CA LEU A 30 64.78 -52.88 -5.00
C LEU A 30 65.31 -52.26 -3.69
N TRP A 31 64.52 -52.33 -2.63
CA TRP A 31 64.99 -52.00 -1.29
C TRP A 31 64.37 -52.89 -0.21
N ALA A 32 65.16 -53.14 0.82
CA ALA A 32 64.74 -53.70 2.09
C ALA A 32 65.66 -53.12 3.17
N ASP A 33 65.13 -52.92 4.37
CA ASP A 33 65.90 -52.47 5.52
C ASP A 33 66.80 -53.60 6.03
N ARG A 34 67.92 -53.80 5.33
CA ARG A 34 68.89 -54.88 5.57
C ARG A 34 70.31 -54.34 5.78
N GLY A 35 70.51 -53.03 5.64
CA GLY A 35 71.83 -52.39 5.77
C GLY A 35 72.90 -52.96 4.83
N LEU A 36 72.52 -53.43 3.63
CA LEU A 36 73.44 -54.11 2.72
C LEU A 36 74.48 -53.11 2.17
N PRO A 37 75.78 -53.46 2.15
CA PRO A 37 76.77 -52.72 1.38
C PRO A 37 76.53 -52.88 -0.13
N ASP A 38 77.29 -52.17 -0.97
CA ASP A 38 77.22 -52.32 -2.42
C ASP A 38 77.72 -53.73 -2.81
N LEU A 39 76.81 -54.57 -3.30
CA LEU A 39 77.06 -55.98 -3.61
C LEU A 39 76.86 -56.26 -5.10
N GLN A 40 77.74 -57.05 -5.71
CA GLN A 40 77.62 -57.51 -7.09
C GLN A 40 77.87 -59.03 -7.16
N VAL A 41 77.02 -59.78 -7.87
CA VAL A 41 77.22 -61.22 -8.10
C VAL A 41 77.00 -61.53 -9.58
N ASN A 42 77.99 -62.18 -10.22
CA ASN A 42 77.97 -62.59 -11.63
C ASN A 42 78.43 -64.05 -11.76
N GLY A 43 77.57 -64.94 -12.24
CA GLY A 43 77.97 -66.27 -12.75
C GLY A 43 78.88 -67.11 -11.82
N GLY A 44 78.67 -67.04 -10.50
CA GLY A 44 79.44 -67.80 -9.50
C GLY A 44 80.56 -67.03 -8.79
N ALA A 45 80.87 -65.80 -9.21
CA ALA A 45 81.74 -64.88 -8.49
C ALA A 45 80.93 -63.70 -7.94
N GLY A 46 81.35 -63.14 -6.80
CA GLY A 46 80.74 -61.92 -6.29
C GLY A 46 81.73 -61.00 -5.63
N GLU A 47 81.31 -59.77 -5.40
CA GLU A 47 82.14 -58.68 -4.90
C GLU A 47 81.32 -57.80 -3.97
N VAL A 48 81.96 -57.36 -2.89
CA VAL A 48 81.42 -56.41 -1.93
C VAL A 48 82.26 -55.15 -1.98
N LEU A 49 81.62 -54.01 -2.17
CA LEU A 49 82.24 -52.70 -2.07
C LEU A 49 81.86 -52.11 -0.71
N LEU A 50 82.81 -52.16 0.22
CA LEU A 50 82.63 -51.60 1.55
C LEU A 50 83.01 -50.12 1.54
N PRO A 51 82.22 -49.24 2.18
CA PRO A 51 82.61 -47.85 2.37
C PRO A 51 83.85 -47.77 3.28
N GLY A 52 84.83 -46.96 2.89
CA GLY A 52 86.07 -46.74 3.66
C GLY A 52 86.48 -45.27 3.67
N THR A 53 87.37 -44.89 4.58
CA THR A 53 87.80 -43.49 4.82
C THR A 53 88.66 -42.90 3.69
N ARG A 54 89.20 -43.72 2.78
CA ARG A 54 90.05 -43.31 1.65
C ARG A 54 89.62 -43.92 0.31
N GLY A 55 88.35 -44.30 0.19
CA GLY A 55 87.81 -44.94 -1.01
C GLY A 55 86.99 -46.18 -0.67
N ARG A 56 86.55 -46.91 -1.71
CA ARG A 56 85.75 -48.13 -1.57
C ARG A 56 86.68 -49.34 -1.53
N LEU A 57 86.57 -50.17 -0.48
CA LEU A 57 87.29 -51.43 -0.39
C LEU A 57 86.53 -52.50 -1.17
N ARG A 58 87.15 -53.08 -2.20
CA ARG A 58 86.58 -54.16 -3.01
C ARG A 58 87.02 -55.51 -2.45
N VAL A 59 86.08 -56.26 -1.91
CA VAL A 59 86.29 -57.60 -1.37
C VAL A 59 85.70 -58.61 -2.34
N ARG A 60 86.50 -59.57 -2.81
CA ARG A 60 86.02 -60.65 -3.68
C ARG A 60 85.47 -61.79 -2.82
N LEU A 61 84.25 -62.21 -3.11
CA LEU A 61 83.57 -63.30 -2.43
C LEU A 61 84.15 -64.65 -2.88
N THR A 62 84.23 -65.59 -1.94
CA THR A 62 84.63 -66.98 -2.24
C THR A 62 83.51 -67.73 -2.98
N ALA A 63 83.85 -68.89 -3.54
CA ALA A 63 82.89 -69.77 -4.23
C ALA A 63 81.71 -70.23 -3.34
N HIS A 64 81.87 -70.21 -2.01
CA HIS A 64 80.79 -70.53 -1.05
C HIS A 64 79.98 -69.30 -0.64
N GLN A 65 80.60 -68.11 -0.59
CA GLN A 65 79.93 -66.86 -0.20
C GLN A 65 79.09 -66.28 -1.34
N ALA A 66 79.54 -66.40 -2.59
CA ALA A 66 78.82 -65.85 -3.73
C ALA A 66 77.39 -66.42 -3.89
N PRO A 67 77.13 -67.73 -3.70
CA PRO A 67 75.77 -68.29 -3.66
C PRO A 67 74.91 -67.80 -2.49
N GLU A 68 75.49 -67.59 -1.31
CA GLU A 68 74.74 -67.08 -0.14
C GLU A 68 74.31 -65.62 -0.34
N VAL A 69 75.22 -64.79 -0.85
CA VAL A 69 74.91 -63.40 -1.23
C VAL A 69 73.91 -63.38 -2.38
N ALA A 70 74.01 -64.27 -3.36
CA ALA A 70 73.01 -64.39 -4.41
C ALA A 70 71.61 -64.68 -3.84
N ARG A 71 71.49 -65.65 -2.92
CA ARG A 71 70.22 -65.94 -2.23
C ARG A 71 69.68 -64.73 -1.47
N LEU A 72 70.55 -63.97 -0.81
CA LEU A 72 70.17 -62.75 -0.10
C LEU A 72 69.62 -61.67 -1.06
N LEU A 73 70.28 -61.48 -2.22
CA LEU A 73 69.84 -60.55 -3.28
C LEU A 73 68.63 -61.05 -4.07
N GLU A 74 68.29 -62.35 -3.95
CA GLU A 74 67.10 -62.95 -4.55
C GLU A 74 65.87 -62.96 -3.62
N ALA A 75 66.08 -62.82 -2.31
CA ALA A 75 65.00 -62.81 -1.32
C ALA A 75 64.01 -61.64 -1.53
N PRO A 76 62.74 -61.77 -1.08
CA PRO A 76 61.68 -60.77 -1.28
C PRO A 76 62.09 -59.37 -0.80
N SER A 77 61.84 -58.34 -1.62
CA SER A 77 62.07 -56.94 -1.30
C SER A 77 60.86 -56.32 -0.60
N ALA A 78 61.08 -55.39 0.33
CA ALA A 78 59.99 -54.62 0.94
C ALA A 78 59.50 -53.50 0.01
N TRP A 79 60.40 -52.94 -0.79
CA TRP A 79 60.13 -51.84 -1.72
C TRP A 79 60.69 -52.16 -3.10
N ARG A 80 59.99 -51.70 -4.13
CA ARG A 80 60.40 -51.81 -5.52
C ARG A 80 60.15 -50.48 -6.20
N PHE A 81 61.17 -49.92 -6.83
CA PHE A 81 61.01 -48.73 -7.64
C PHE A 81 60.35 -49.08 -8.97
N GLN A 82 59.33 -48.31 -9.34
CA GLN A 82 58.59 -48.47 -10.58
C GLN A 82 58.26 -47.09 -11.14
N ALA A 83 58.52 -46.87 -12.43
CA ALA A 83 58.30 -45.57 -13.07
C ALA A 83 56.88 -45.39 -13.63
N ASN A 84 56.14 -46.49 -13.86
CA ASN A 84 54.84 -46.48 -14.55
C ASN A 84 53.80 -47.32 -13.80
N VAL A 85 53.53 -47.00 -12.54
CA VAL A 85 52.57 -47.75 -11.73
C VAL A 85 51.14 -47.40 -12.10
N ARG A 86 50.31 -48.41 -12.33
CA ARG A 86 48.85 -48.27 -12.43
C ARG A 86 48.23 -48.43 -11.05
N LEU A 87 47.86 -47.30 -10.43
CA LEU A 87 47.37 -47.25 -9.04
C LEU A 87 46.06 -48.04 -8.82
N GLY A 88 45.26 -48.28 -9.88
CA GLY A 88 43.99 -49.02 -9.80
C GLY A 88 44.12 -50.55 -9.73
N GLU A 89 45.32 -51.11 -9.90
CA GLU A 89 45.53 -52.56 -9.88
C GLU A 89 45.41 -53.14 -8.46
N ALA A 90 44.84 -54.35 -8.35
CA ALA A 90 44.60 -55.00 -7.05
C ALA A 90 45.88 -55.15 -6.20
N ALA A 91 47.03 -55.38 -6.84
CA ALA A 91 48.32 -55.50 -6.17
C ALA A 91 48.79 -54.19 -5.50
N HIS A 92 48.25 -53.05 -5.91
CA HIS A 92 48.65 -51.72 -5.44
C HIS A 92 47.68 -51.11 -4.42
N ARG A 93 46.50 -51.69 -4.21
CA ARG A 93 45.47 -51.16 -3.30
C ARG A 93 45.93 -51.05 -1.84
N ALA A 94 46.79 -51.96 -1.39
CA ALA A 94 47.37 -51.96 -0.05
C ALA A 94 48.85 -51.50 -0.05
N ALA A 95 49.37 -51.08 -1.21
CA ALA A 95 50.75 -50.64 -1.32
C ALA A 95 50.92 -49.21 -0.78
N GLN A 96 52.14 -48.93 -0.30
CA GLN A 96 52.57 -47.59 0.03
C GLN A 96 53.47 -47.05 -1.08
N PHE A 97 53.37 -45.76 -1.34
CA PHE A 97 54.04 -45.06 -2.41
C PHE A 97 54.93 -43.97 -1.84
N TRP A 98 56.20 -43.98 -2.26
CA TRP A 98 57.11 -42.88 -2.01
C TRP A 98 57.10 -41.96 -3.24
N LEU A 99 56.54 -40.76 -3.10
CA LEU A 99 56.49 -39.80 -4.21
C LEU A 99 57.78 -38.96 -4.26
N PRO A 100 58.13 -38.39 -5.43
CA PRO A 100 59.26 -37.47 -5.55
C PRO A 100 59.16 -36.31 -4.56
N GLY A 101 60.23 -36.07 -3.79
CA GLY A 101 60.29 -34.96 -2.82
C GLY A 101 59.51 -35.17 -1.51
N GLU A 102 58.75 -36.25 -1.35
CA GLU A 102 58.04 -36.55 -0.11
C GLU A 102 58.98 -37.21 0.92
N ALA A 103 58.87 -36.79 2.19
CA ALA A 103 59.72 -37.32 3.27
C ALA A 103 59.25 -38.69 3.80
N ALA A 104 58.04 -39.12 3.43
CA ALA A 104 57.44 -40.36 3.89
C ALA A 104 56.57 -40.99 2.80
N ALA A 105 56.45 -42.32 2.84
CA ALA A 105 55.52 -43.03 1.98
C ALA A 105 54.06 -42.83 2.41
N ARG A 106 53.15 -42.79 1.44
CA ARG A 106 51.71 -42.61 1.64
C ARG A 106 50.92 -43.73 0.95
N GLY A 107 49.74 -44.04 1.48
CA GLY A 107 48.81 -44.98 0.85
C GLY A 107 48.00 -44.33 -0.27
N LEU A 108 47.25 -45.14 -1.01
CA LEU A 108 46.24 -44.65 -1.94
C LEU A 108 45.04 -44.09 -1.17
N GLU A 109 44.49 -43.00 -1.68
CA GLU A 109 43.23 -42.44 -1.21
C GLU A 109 42.12 -42.82 -2.19
N ALA A 110 41.05 -43.43 -1.68
CA ALA A 110 39.96 -43.89 -2.54
C ALA A 110 39.21 -42.71 -3.20
N GLU A 111 38.95 -41.65 -2.45
CA GLU A 111 38.29 -40.43 -2.90
C GLU A 111 38.86 -39.22 -2.16
N GLN A 112 39.38 -38.24 -2.91
CA GLN A 112 39.82 -36.96 -2.37
C GLN A 112 38.71 -35.91 -2.57
N LEU A 113 38.27 -35.27 -1.48
CA LEU A 113 37.36 -34.13 -1.52
C LEU A 113 38.15 -32.82 -1.57
N ILE A 114 37.93 -32.01 -2.60
CA ILE A 114 38.55 -30.70 -2.75
C ILE A 114 37.47 -29.62 -2.73
N GLU A 115 37.51 -28.78 -1.71
CA GLU A 115 36.68 -27.58 -1.62
C GLU A 115 37.28 -26.49 -2.52
N VAL A 116 36.47 -26.03 -3.46
CA VAL A 116 36.81 -24.96 -4.39
C VAL A 116 36.14 -23.67 -3.91
N PRO A 117 36.81 -22.50 -4.00
CA PRO A 117 36.22 -21.23 -3.60
C PRO A 117 34.88 -20.95 -4.28
N ASP A 118 34.05 -20.18 -3.60
CA ASP A 118 32.73 -19.78 -4.09
C ASP A 118 32.82 -19.09 -5.46
N VAL A 119 31.88 -19.46 -6.33
CA VAL A 119 31.81 -18.94 -7.70
C VAL A 119 30.58 -18.05 -7.84
N SER A 120 30.77 -16.81 -8.30
CA SER A 120 29.65 -15.90 -8.54
C SER A 120 29.02 -16.14 -9.91
N ALA A 121 27.71 -16.33 -9.96
CA ALA A 121 26.96 -16.38 -11.22
C ALA A 121 26.69 -14.97 -11.75
N ALA A 122 26.67 -14.79 -13.08
CA ALA A 122 26.35 -13.48 -13.68
C ALA A 122 24.83 -13.20 -13.65
N SER A 123 24.02 -14.25 -13.76
CA SER A 123 22.56 -14.20 -13.75
C SER A 123 21.97 -15.32 -12.89
N LEU A 124 20.72 -15.18 -12.42
CA LEU A 124 20.05 -16.24 -11.65
C LEU A 124 19.87 -17.52 -12.49
N ARG A 125 19.60 -17.39 -13.80
CA ARG A 125 19.42 -18.53 -14.70
C ARG A 125 20.68 -19.37 -14.88
N GLU A 126 21.85 -18.76 -14.75
CA GLU A 126 23.14 -19.44 -14.91
C GLU A 126 23.59 -20.17 -13.64
N VAL A 127 22.99 -19.90 -12.48
CA VAL A 127 23.38 -20.51 -11.19
C VAL A 127 23.54 -22.04 -11.26
N PRO A 128 22.58 -22.84 -11.78
CA PRO A 128 22.74 -24.30 -11.83
C PRO A 128 23.84 -24.78 -12.79
N ALA A 129 24.26 -23.96 -13.75
CA ALA A 129 25.27 -24.31 -14.74
C ALA A 129 26.64 -23.67 -14.45
N THR A 130 26.75 -22.84 -13.41
CA THR A 130 27.96 -22.08 -13.10
C THR A 130 29.01 -23.01 -12.48
N ALA A 131 30.17 -23.08 -13.13
CA ALA A 131 31.31 -23.88 -12.69
C ALA A 131 32.56 -23.00 -12.52
N PRO A 132 33.49 -23.39 -11.64
CA PRO A 132 34.79 -22.72 -11.50
C PRO A 132 35.56 -22.77 -12.82
N ALA A 133 36.17 -21.65 -13.21
CA ALA A 133 37.01 -21.59 -14.42
C ALA A 133 38.28 -22.46 -14.29
N THR A 134 38.78 -22.62 -13.06
CA THR A 134 39.95 -23.43 -12.73
C THR A 134 39.70 -24.19 -11.45
N VAL A 135 40.03 -25.48 -11.45
CA VAL A 135 40.00 -26.33 -10.25
C VAL A 135 41.43 -26.64 -9.80
N PRO A 136 41.69 -26.72 -8.48
CA PRO A 136 42.99 -27.14 -7.97
C PRO A 136 43.37 -28.56 -8.46
N PRO A 137 44.66 -28.86 -8.69
CA PRO A 137 45.07 -30.20 -9.06
C PRO A 137 44.86 -31.18 -7.90
N ALA A 138 44.43 -32.40 -8.24
CA ALA A 138 44.32 -33.50 -7.29
C ALA A 138 45.69 -34.05 -6.88
N GLN A 139 45.75 -34.68 -5.71
CA GLN A 139 46.97 -35.35 -5.28
C GLN A 139 47.24 -36.61 -6.13
N PRO A 140 48.50 -36.96 -6.40
CA PRO A 140 48.84 -38.08 -7.29
C PRO A 140 48.34 -39.47 -6.85
N LEU A 141 48.02 -39.65 -5.56
CA LEU A 141 47.60 -40.93 -4.97
C LEU A 141 46.09 -41.08 -4.79
N ALA A 142 45.30 -40.09 -5.22
CA ALA A 142 43.83 -40.19 -5.21
C ALA A 142 43.33 -41.00 -6.42
N LEU A 143 42.49 -42.00 -6.16
CA LEU A 143 41.86 -42.81 -7.22
C LEU A 143 40.64 -42.12 -7.83
N ALA A 144 39.91 -41.34 -7.03
CA ALA A 144 38.82 -40.50 -7.46
C ALA A 144 38.92 -39.13 -6.78
N VAL A 145 38.37 -38.10 -7.42
CA VAL A 145 38.39 -36.73 -6.91
C VAL A 145 37.00 -36.16 -7.03
N ARG A 146 36.49 -35.60 -5.94
CA ARG A 146 35.24 -34.87 -5.91
C ARG A 146 35.52 -33.40 -5.62
N TYR A 147 35.18 -32.55 -6.57
CA TYR A 147 35.23 -31.10 -6.39
C TYR A 147 33.88 -30.63 -5.87
N GLN A 148 33.92 -29.79 -4.84
CA GLN A 148 32.72 -29.18 -4.25
C GLN A 148 32.89 -27.67 -4.22
N TRP A 149 31.90 -26.94 -4.73
CA TRP A 149 31.84 -25.49 -4.68
C TRP A 149 30.41 -25.04 -4.40
N THR A 150 30.28 -23.79 -3.95
CA THR A 150 29.00 -23.12 -3.81
C THR A 150 28.90 -22.01 -4.84
N VAL A 151 27.76 -21.93 -5.54
CA VAL A 151 27.50 -20.85 -6.49
C VAL A 151 26.74 -19.74 -5.77
N VAL A 152 27.32 -18.54 -5.76
CA VAL A 152 26.71 -17.35 -5.17
C VAL A 152 25.88 -16.66 -6.25
N PRO A 153 24.55 -16.58 -6.11
CA PRO A 153 23.70 -15.89 -7.07
C PRO A 153 23.96 -14.37 -7.03
N PRO A 154 23.69 -13.62 -8.11
CA PRO A 154 23.66 -12.17 -8.05
C PRO A 154 22.61 -11.71 -7.03
N ARG A 155 23.03 -10.97 -5.99
CA ARG A 155 22.17 -10.48 -4.92
C ARG A 155 21.86 -8.99 -5.07
N VAL A 156 20.76 -8.56 -4.45
CA VAL A 156 20.45 -7.14 -4.30
C VAL A 156 21.55 -6.44 -3.48
N PRO A 157 22.02 -5.24 -3.87
CA PRO A 157 23.00 -4.50 -3.08
C PRO A 157 22.46 -4.13 -1.69
N THR A 158 23.31 -4.25 -0.66
CA THR A 158 22.99 -3.80 0.70
C THR A 158 22.60 -2.32 0.69
N GLY A 159 21.47 -2.00 1.34
CA GLY A 159 20.93 -0.64 1.40
C GLY A 159 20.10 -0.21 0.19
N ALA A 160 19.69 -1.14 -0.69
CA ALA A 160 18.75 -0.83 -1.77
C ALA A 160 17.37 -0.41 -1.21
N ALA A 161 16.89 0.76 -1.63
CA ALA A 161 15.59 1.29 -1.22
C ALA A 161 14.45 0.76 -2.09
N ASP A 162 13.20 0.94 -1.63
CA ASP A 162 12.02 0.71 -2.48
C ASP A 162 12.06 1.64 -3.70
N ASP A 163 11.70 1.12 -4.88
CA ASP A 163 11.67 1.94 -6.10
C ASP A 163 10.56 3.00 -6.05
N ALA A 164 10.84 4.17 -6.64
CA ALA A 164 9.89 5.28 -6.69
C ALA A 164 8.54 4.92 -7.33
N LEU A 165 8.51 3.94 -8.25
CA LEU A 165 7.29 3.39 -8.82
C LEU A 165 6.38 2.80 -7.74
N VAL A 166 6.94 2.03 -6.80
CA VAL A 166 6.21 1.45 -5.66
C VAL A 166 5.63 2.56 -4.79
N GLY A 167 6.42 3.59 -4.50
CA GLY A 167 5.97 4.75 -3.75
C GLY A 167 4.82 5.51 -4.42
N ARG A 168 4.89 5.72 -5.75
CA ARG A 168 3.83 6.41 -6.51
C ARG A 168 2.52 5.62 -6.50
N TRP A 169 2.56 4.31 -6.71
CA TRP A 169 1.37 3.46 -6.63
C TRP A 169 0.79 3.41 -5.22
N ARG A 170 1.64 3.32 -4.18
CA ARG A 170 1.19 3.38 -2.78
C ARG A 170 0.46 4.68 -2.47
N LYS A 171 1.03 5.82 -2.90
CA LYS A 171 0.39 7.13 -2.73
C LYS A 171 -0.97 7.20 -3.45
N LEU A 172 -1.06 6.64 -4.66
CA LEU A 172 -2.32 6.59 -5.40
C LEU A 172 -3.39 5.77 -4.66
N ASP A 173 -3.01 4.63 -4.07
CA ASP A 173 -3.92 3.81 -3.26
C ASP A 173 -4.32 4.53 -1.95
N GLU A 174 -3.41 5.27 -1.32
CA GLU A 174 -3.70 6.11 -0.15
C GLU A 174 -4.71 7.22 -0.50
N ASP A 175 -4.48 7.95 -1.58
CA ASP A 175 -5.38 8.99 -2.09
C ASP A 175 -6.75 8.41 -2.46
N TRP A 176 -6.77 7.22 -3.07
CA TRP A 176 -8.00 6.47 -3.39
C TRP A 176 -8.82 6.15 -2.14
N ASN A 177 -8.18 5.57 -1.12
CA ASN A 177 -8.84 5.21 0.13
C ASN A 177 -9.34 6.46 0.88
N ALA A 178 -8.56 7.54 0.90
CA ALA A 178 -8.95 8.80 1.53
C ALA A 178 -10.20 9.40 0.88
N ARG A 179 -10.26 9.39 -0.46
CA ARG A 179 -11.43 9.88 -1.21
C ARG A 179 -12.67 9.02 -0.99
N LEU A 180 -12.53 7.69 -1.00
CA LEU A 180 -13.65 6.78 -0.69
C LEU A 180 -14.17 7.01 0.74
N ALA A 181 -13.28 7.15 1.72
CA ALA A 181 -13.65 7.46 3.10
C ALA A 181 -14.41 8.78 3.19
N GLN A 182 -13.95 9.83 2.52
CA GLN A 182 -14.62 11.13 2.47
C GLN A 182 -16.04 11.03 1.87
N VAL A 183 -16.20 10.28 0.78
CA VAL A 183 -17.53 10.07 0.17
C VAL A 183 -18.44 9.31 1.12
N ARG A 184 -17.93 8.26 1.78
CA ARG A 184 -18.71 7.49 2.76
C ARG A 184 -19.16 8.38 3.92
N GLU A 185 -18.26 9.19 4.47
CA GLU A 185 -18.59 10.16 5.53
C GLU A 185 -19.66 11.14 5.08
N ALA A 186 -19.55 11.68 3.86
CA ALA A 186 -20.55 12.58 3.29
C ALA A 186 -21.92 11.89 3.14
N LEU A 187 -21.97 10.63 2.67
CA LEU A 187 -23.22 9.87 2.56
C LEU A 187 -23.84 9.56 3.93
N VAL A 188 -23.03 9.27 4.94
CA VAL A 188 -23.52 9.06 6.32
C VAL A 188 -24.07 10.36 6.90
N ALA A 189 -23.39 11.49 6.68
CA ALA A 189 -23.86 12.80 7.09
C ALA A 189 -25.19 13.15 6.41
N ALA A 190 -25.31 12.92 5.10
CA ALA A 190 -26.53 13.15 4.33
C ALA A 190 -27.73 12.36 4.86
N GLU A 191 -27.53 11.09 5.26
CA GLU A 191 -28.59 10.27 5.88
C GLU A 191 -28.97 10.80 7.27
N GLY A 192 -28.00 11.26 8.06
CA GLY A 192 -28.24 11.92 9.34
C GLY A 192 -29.07 13.20 9.20
N ASP A 193 -28.75 14.01 8.19
CA ASP A 193 -29.49 15.24 7.87
C ASP A 193 -30.89 14.94 7.35
N ARG A 194 -31.05 13.92 6.50
CA ARG A 194 -32.38 13.42 6.09
C ARG A 194 -33.22 13.03 7.29
N GLY A 195 -32.68 12.28 8.24
CA GLY A 195 -33.39 11.90 9.46
C GLY A 195 -33.81 13.09 10.31
N ARG A 196 -33.02 14.18 10.31
CA ARG A 196 -33.35 15.44 10.97
C ARG A 196 -34.47 16.19 10.23
N ILE A 197 -34.36 16.30 8.91
CA ILE A 197 -35.35 16.95 8.05
C ILE A 197 -36.69 16.23 8.13
N GLY A 198 -36.70 14.89 8.07
CA GLY A 198 -37.92 14.09 8.19
C GLY A 198 -38.66 14.29 9.52
N ARG A 199 -37.92 14.53 10.62
CA ARG A 199 -38.52 14.89 11.93
C ARG A 199 -39.08 16.30 11.95
N ALA A 200 -38.42 17.25 11.31
CA ALA A 200 -38.88 18.65 11.25
C ALA A 200 -40.04 18.85 10.27
N PHE A 201 -40.03 18.13 9.14
CA PHE A 201 -40.96 18.29 8.01
C PHE A 201 -41.56 16.94 7.62
N SER A 202 -42.56 16.49 8.37
CA SER A 202 -43.20 15.18 8.15
C SER A 202 -43.76 14.99 6.73
N ARG A 203 -44.19 16.07 6.07
CA ARG A 203 -44.69 16.05 4.68
C ARG A 203 -43.61 15.75 3.64
N LEU A 204 -42.35 16.01 3.97
CA LEU A 204 -41.21 15.85 3.06
C LEU A 204 -40.67 14.43 3.02
N VAL A 205 -41.02 13.61 4.00
CA VAL A 205 -40.63 12.20 4.06
C VAL A 205 -41.10 11.46 2.80
N SER A 206 -42.32 11.74 2.32
CA SER A 206 -42.85 11.16 1.07
C SER A 206 -42.12 11.66 -0.18
N ALA A 207 -41.69 12.92 -0.20
CA ALA A 207 -40.91 13.48 -1.31
C ALA A 207 -39.46 12.94 -1.33
N MET A 208 -38.96 12.50 -0.18
CA MET A 208 -37.61 11.94 0.00
C MET A 208 -37.53 10.41 -0.16
N LEU A 209 -38.61 9.73 -0.59
CA LEU A 209 -38.58 8.27 -0.82
C LEU A 209 -37.55 7.84 -1.89
N GLY A 210 -37.28 8.70 -2.88
CA GLY A 210 -36.24 8.45 -3.89
C GLY A 210 -34.81 8.52 -3.35
N PHE A 211 -34.59 9.25 -2.25
CA PHE A 211 -33.28 9.45 -1.63
C PHE A 211 -32.71 8.13 -1.09
N GLU A 212 -33.54 7.35 -0.42
CA GLU A 212 -33.12 6.10 0.23
C GLU A 212 -32.55 5.10 -0.78
N ARG A 213 -33.17 5.05 -1.97
CA ARG A 213 -32.72 4.21 -3.08
C ARG A 213 -31.41 4.73 -3.70
N THR A 214 -31.29 6.04 -3.92
CA THR A 214 -30.06 6.62 -4.49
C THR A 214 -28.90 6.53 -3.50
N HIS A 215 -29.12 6.83 -2.23
CA HIS A 215 -28.16 6.67 -1.13
C HIS A 215 -27.69 5.23 -1.00
N GLY A 216 -28.61 4.27 -0.88
CA GLY A 216 -28.27 2.85 -0.79
C GLY A 216 -27.51 2.35 -2.02
N GLY A 217 -27.90 2.81 -3.22
CA GLY A 217 -27.17 2.53 -4.46
C GLY A 217 -25.76 3.11 -4.48
N LEU A 218 -25.57 4.34 -3.98
CA LEU A 218 -24.25 4.97 -3.88
C LEU A 218 -23.37 4.28 -2.84
N LEU A 219 -23.90 3.92 -1.68
CA LEU A 219 -23.17 3.15 -0.68
C LEU A 219 -22.74 1.77 -1.22
N ALA A 220 -23.61 1.08 -1.96
CA ALA A 220 -23.25 -0.17 -2.61
C ALA A 220 -22.11 0.01 -3.63
N ARG A 221 -22.13 1.10 -4.42
CA ARG A 221 -21.03 1.44 -5.34
C ARG A 221 -19.74 1.75 -4.59
N VAL A 222 -19.79 2.53 -3.50
CA VAL A 222 -18.61 2.81 -2.65
C VAL A 222 -18.02 1.50 -2.12
N ASN A 223 -18.84 0.60 -1.57
CA ASN A 223 -18.37 -0.68 -1.05
C ASN A 223 -17.75 -1.56 -2.14
N ALA A 224 -18.30 -1.55 -3.36
CA ALA A 224 -17.73 -2.27 -4.50
C ALA A 224 -16.39 -1.68 -4.97
N LEU A 225 -16.20 -0.37 -4.83
CA LEU A 225 -14.93 0.32 -5.14
C LEU A 225 -13.89 0.12 -4.02
N GLU A 226 -14.29 0.03 -2.76
CA GLU A 226 -13.40 -0.28 -1.63
C GLU A 226 -12.72 -1.66 -1.76
N ALA A 227 -13.39 -2.62 -2.40
CA ALA A 227 -12.82 -3.94 -2.68
C ALA A 227 -11.73 -3.91 -3.77
N GLN A 228 -11.57 -2.79 -4.48
CA GLN A 228 -10.65 -2.63 -5.60
C GLN A 228 -9.48 -1.72 -5.22
N ARG A 229 -8.34 -1.91 -5.90
CA ARG A 229 -7.15 -1.08 -5.72
C ARG A 229 -6.60 -0.62 -7.07
N PRO A 230 -6.37 0.69 -7.25
CA PRO A 230 -5.71 1.21 -8.46
C PRO A 230 -4.40 0.49 -8.78
N SER A 231 -3.54 0.24 -7.77
CA SER A 231 -2.26 -0.45 -7.97
C SER A 231 -2.38 -1.88 -8.51
N ALA A 232 -3.44 -2.61 -8.14
CA ALA A 232 -3.70 -3.96 -8.61
C ALA A 232 -4.30 -3.97 -10.02
N ALA A 233 -5.09 -2.95 -10.37
CA ALA A 233 -5.65 -2.77 -11.71
C ALA A 233 -4.60 -2.32 -12.75
N GLY A 234 -3.49 -1.73 -12.28
CA GLY A 234 -2.38 -1.28 -13.11
C GLY A 234 -2.69 -0.02 -13.93
N PRO A 235 -1.78 0.38 -14.83
CA PRO A 235 -1.82 1.66 -15.54
C PRO A 235 -3.02 1.80 -16.47
N THR A 236 -3.52 0.69 -17.03
CA THR A 236 -4.66 0.67 -17.95
C THR A 236 -6.00 0.68 -17.21
N GLY A 237 -6.09 -0.02 -16.06
CA GLY A 237 -7.32 -0.14 -15.28
C GLY A 237 -7.55 1.01 -14.28
N ALA A 238 -6.49 1.55 -13.68
CA ALA A 238 -6.57 2.60 -12.68
C ALA A 238 -7.33 3.87 -13.14
N PRO A 239 -7.15 4.38 -14.39
CA PRO A 239 -7.90 5.53 -14.87
C PRO A 239 -9.42 5.30 -14.88
N ALA A 240 -9.87 4.09 -15.24
CA ALA A 240 -11.29 3.74 -15.23
C ALA A 240 -11.86 3.72 -13.82
N LEU A 241 -11.11 3.17 -12.85
CA LEU A 241 -11.50 3.19 -11.43
C LEU A 241 -11.61 4.61 -10.89
N LEU A 242 -10.62 5.46 -11.20
CA LEU A 242 -10.61 6.86 -10.80
C LEU A 242 -11.77 7.65 -11.39
N ALA A 243 -12.17 7.34 -12.63
CA ALA A 243 -13.37 7.91 -13.26
C ALA A 243 -14.66 7.46 -12.55
N GLN A 244 -14.79 6.17 -12.21
CA GLN A 244 -15.93 5.67 -11.46
C GLN A 244 -16.05 6.30 -10.07
N LEU A 245 -14.93 6.46 -9.35
CA LEU A 245 -14.90 7.18 -8.08
C LEU A 245 -15.34 8.64 -8.25
N ALA A 246 -14.84 9.32 -9.28
CA ALA A 246 -15.23 10.68 -9.62
C ALA A 246 -16.74 10.82 -9.86
N GLU A 247 -17.36 9.87 -10.57
CA GLU A 247 -18.82 9.86 -10.77
C GLU A 247 -19.58 9.68 -9.45
N VAL A 248 -19.10 8.81 -8.57
CA VAL A 248 -19.72 8.56 -7.26
C VAL A 248 -19.59 9.80 -6.36
N GLU A 249 -18.45 10.49 -6.38
CA GLU A 249 -18.26 11.79 -5.71
C GLU A 249 -19.24 12.85 -6.24
N ASP A 250 -19.38 12.96 -7.56
CA ASP A 250 -20.29 13.92 -8.19
C ASP A 250 -21.75 13.62 -7.84
N ALA A 251 -22.14 12.34 -7.85
CA ALA A 251 -23.47 11.90 -7.47
C ALA A 251 -23.75 12.13 -5.98
N ALA A 252 -22.78 11.89 -5.09
CA ALA A 252 -22.91 12.16 -3.65
C ALA A 252 -23.06 13.67 -3.37
N ARG A 253 -22.27 14.51 -4.05
CA ARG A 253 -22.39 15.99 -3.95
C ARG A 253 -23.74 16.50 -4.45
N LYS A 254 -24.22 15.94 -5.56
CA LYS A 254 -25.55 16.25 -6.08
C LYS A 254 -26.64 15.86 -5.08
N LEU A 255 -26.57 14.66 -4.51
CA LEU A 255 -27.54 14.18 -3.52
C LEU A 255 -27.61 15.11 -2.29
N GLN A 256 -26.46 15.58 -1.80
CA GLN A 256 -26.42 16.56 -0.71
C GLN A 256 -27.08 17.89 -1.11
N THR A 257 -26.77 18.38 -2.31
CA THR A 257 -27.36 19.65 -2.81
C THR A 257 -28.87 19.55 -2.95
N ASP A 258 -29.37 18.44 -3.50
CA ASP A 258 -30.80 18.17 -3.65
C ASP A 258 -31.50 18.12 -2.27
N LEU A 259 -30.83 17.59 -1.24
CA LEU A 259 -31.33 17.54 0.13
C LEU A 259 -31.36 18.93 0.79
N ASP A 260 -30.31 19.72 0.65
CA ASP A 260 -30.25 21.10 1.17
C ASP A 260 -31.32 21.99 0.50
N GLU A 261 -31.53 21.84 -0.81
CA GLU A 261 -32.58 22.55 -1.54
C GLU A 261 -33.98 22.13 -1.11
N ALA A 262 -34.20 20.83 -0.92
CA ALA A 262 -35.45 20.30 -0.40
C ALA A 262 -35.76 20.84 1.00
N GLU A 263 -34.76 20.91 1.89
CA GLU A 263 -34.90 21.52 3.22
C GLU A 263 -35.24 23.01 3.13
N ARG A 264 -34.54 23.76 2.28
CA ARG A 264 -34.80 25.20 2.10
C ARG A 264 -36.24 25.44 1.64
N LYS A 265 -36.70 24.67 0.64
CA LYS A 265 -38.07 24.77 0.14
C LYS A 265 -39.10 24.41 1.22
N ALA A 266 -38.82 23.38 2.03
CA ALA A 266 -39.66 23.00 3.18
C ALA A 266 -39.92 24.18 4.12
N ARG A 267 -38.84 24.88 4.50
CA ARG A 267 -38.88 26.02 5.41
C ARG A 267 -39.67 27.18 4.81
N GLU A 268 -39.48 27.46 3.53
CA GLU A 268 -40.23 28.50 2.81
C GLU A 268 -41.72 28.18 2.73
N ASP A 269 -42.09 26.91 2.49
CA ASP A 269 -43.48 26.47 2.42
C ASP A 269 -44.16 26.53 3.82
N GLU A 270 -43.47 26.09 4.88
CA GLU A 270 -44.00 26.16 6.25
C GLU A 270 -44.23 27.62 6.69
N GLU A 271 -43.29 28.52 6.39
CA GLU A 271 -43.45 29.94 6.72
C GLU A 271 -44.53 30.62 5.87
N ARG A 272 -44.69 30.22 4.60
CA ARG A 272 -45.80 30.67 3.76
C ARG A 272 -47.13 30.25 4.36
N GLU A 273 -47.26 28.99 4.79
CA GLU A 273 -48.48 28.48 5.43
C GLU A 273 -48.78 29.21 6.75
N LYS A 274 -47.78 29.48 7.59
CA LYS A 274 -47.96 30.27 8.82
C LYS A 274 -48.44 31.69 8.52
N GLN A 275 -47.81 32.38 7.58
CA GLN A 275 -48.21 33.74 7.19
C GLN A 275 -49.62 33.76 6.59
N GLN A 276 -49.94 32.76 5.77
CA GLN A 276 -51.26 32.62 5.16
C GLN A 276 -52.33 32.33 6.22
N ALA A 277 -52.07 31.43 7.17
CA ALA A 277 -52.99 31.12 8.26
C ALA A 277 -53.20 32.34 9.17
N ALA A 278 -52.15 33.09 9.49
CA ALA A 278 -52.25 34.31 10.29
C ALA A 278 -53.01 35.43 9.55
N TRP A 279 -52.76 35.62 8.25
CA TRP A 279 -53.51 36.54 7.41
C TRP A 279 -54.99 36.14 7.31
N GLN A 280 -55.28 34.87 7.03
CA GLN A 280 -56.65 34.35 6.93
C GLN A 280 -57.38 34.54 8.26
N GLY A 281 -56.73 34.24 9.40
CA GLY A 281 -57.30 34.48 10.72
C GLY A 281 -57.62 35.96 10.98
N ARG A 282 -56.78 36.90 10.52
CA ARG A 282 -57.03 38.34 10.60
C ARG A 282 -58.21 38.78 9.73
N VAL A 283 -58.31 38.27 8.51
CA VAL A 283 -59.42 38.56 7.58
C VAL A 283 -60.74 37.98 8.09
N ASP A 284 -60.73 36.72 8.54
CA ASP A 284 -61.92 36.05 9.08
C ASP A 284 -62.41 36.72 10.37
N ALA A 285 -61.51 37.15 11.25
CA ALA A 285 -61.88 37.94 12.44
C ALA A 285 -62.50 39.28 12.05
N ALA A 286 -61.89 40.01 11.11
CA ALA A 286 -62.43 41.29 10.64
C ALA A 286 -63.82 41.14 10.00
N ASN A 287 -64.01 40.10 9.18
CA ASN A 287 -65.30 39.79 8.57
C ASN A 287 -66.37 39.37 9.59
N ARG A 288 -65.97 38.71 10.69
CA ARG A 288 -66.88 38.35 11.78
C ARG A 288 -67.32 39.56 12.60
N ASP A 289 -66.42 40.52 12.85
CA ASP A 289 -66.68 41.68 13.69
C ASP A 289 -67.43 42.81 12.94
N LEU A 290 -67.31 42.87 11.60
CA LEU A 290 -67.95 43.90 10.77
C LEU A 290 -69.48 44.00 10.93
N PRO A 291 -70.25 42.89 10.89
CA PRO A 291 -71.69 42.90 11.13
C PRO A 291 -72.06 43.50 12.50
N ASP A 292 -71.37 43.10 13.56
CA ASP A 292 -71.64 43.57 14.93
C ASP A 292 -71.32 45.06 15.10
N ARG A 293 -70.25 45.54 14.46
CA ARG A 293 -69.93 46.99 14.46
C ARG A 293 -70.92 47.80 13.64
N ARG A 294 -71.43 47.27 12.52
CA ARG A 294 -72.48 47.91 11.71
C ARG A 294 -73.81 48.01 12.45
N THR A 295 -74.21 46.98 13.20
CA THR A 295 -75.42 47.02 14.04
C THR A 295 -75.26 47.99 15.23
N ALA A 296 -74.08 48.03 15.84
CA ALA A 296 -73.76 49.02 16.88
C ALA A 296 -73.79 50.45 16.34
N LEU A 297 -73.26 50.70 15.14
CA LEU A 297 -73.33 52.00 14.46
C LEU A 297 -74.78 52.40 14.20
N ALA A 298 -75.60 51.51 13.63
CA ALA A 298 -77.01 51.78 13.38
C ALA A 298 -77.77 52.14 14.67
N THR A 299 -77.46 51.45 15.77
CA THR A 299 -78.02 51.74 17.10
C THR A 299 -77.57 53.10 17.63
N ALA A 300 -76.28 53.44 17.49
CA ALA A 300 -75.73 54.72 17.91
C ALA A 300 -76.27 55.90 17.07
N GLU A 301 -76.46 55.70 15.76
CA GLU A 301 -77.07 56.69 14.86
C GLU A 301 -78.54 56.92 15.21
N SER A 302 -79.30 55.86 15.49
CA SER A 302 -80.69 55.96 15.98
C SER A 302 -80.78 56.74 17.29
N ARG A 303 -79.91 56.45 18.27
CA ARG A 303 -79.83 57.20 19.53
C ARG A 303 -79.49 58.67 19.31
N ARG A 304 -78.55 58.96 18.40
CA ARG A 304 -78.20 60.34 18.02
C ARG A 304 -79.40 61.08 17.44
N THR A 305 -80.18 60.45 16.56
CA THR A 305 -81.38 61.07 15.98
C THR A 305 -82.43 61.35 17.04
N THR A 306 -82.69 60.41 17.96
CA THR A 306 -83.63 60.61 19.07
C THR A 306 -83.21 61.78 19.97
N ILE A 307 -81.94 61.85 20.38
CA ILE A 307 -81.42 62.97 21.19
C ILE A 307 -81.53 64.29 20.43
N ALA A 308 -81.24 64.31 19.12
CA ALA A 308 -81.33 65.52 18.31
C ALA A 308 -82.78 66.02 18.16
N ASP A 309 -83.76 65.11 18.03
CA ASP A 309 -85.17 65.46 17.93
C ASP A 309 -85.74 65.90 19.30
N GLU A 310 -85.32 65.28 20.42
CA GLU A 310 -85.64 65.73 21.79
C GLU A 310 -85.08 67.13 22.08
N LEU A 311 -83.84 67.40 21.65
CA LEU A 311 -83.21 68.71 21.80
C LEU A 311 -83.95 69.78 20.99
N ARG A 312 -84.43 69.46 19.78
CA ARG A 312 -85.30 70.33 18.96
C ARG A 312 -86.63 70.62 19.67
N GLY A 313 -87.26 69.61 20.27
CA GLY A 313 -88.49 69.77 21.04
C GLY A 313 -88.33 70.64 22.31
N ILE A 314 -87.18 70.52 23.00
CA ILE A 314 -86.85 71.37 24.15
C ILE A 314 -86.51 72.80 23.71
N GLU A 315 -85.83 73.00 22.58
CA GLU A 315 -85.59 74.32 22.00
C GLU A 315 -86.89 75.03 21.61
N GLU A 316 -87.87 74.29 21.09
CA GLU A 316 -89.20 74.81 20.78
C GLU A 316 -89.99 75.14 22.06
N SER A 317 -89.90 74.29 23.09
CA SER A 317 -90.50 74.53 24.42
C SER A 317 -89.85 75.69 25.19
N LEU A 318 -88.57 75.96 24.97
CA LEU A 318 -87.84 77.11 25.54
C LEU A 318 -88.35 78.46 25.03
N LYS A 319 -88.89 78.51 23.81
CA LYS A 319 -89.44 79.74 23.20
C LYS A 319 -90.74 80.20 23.86
N SER A 320 -91.52 79.28 24.42
CA SER A 320 -92.85 79.53 25.01
C SER A 320 -92.90 79.47 26.54
N ALA A 321 -91.78 79.18 27.22
CA ALA A 321 -91.75 78.91 28.66
C ALA A 321 -91.58 80.14 29.59
N ASP A 322 -92.18 80.07 30.78
CA ASP A 322 -92.08 81.05 31.87
C ASP A 322 -90.72 81.01 32.62
N LYS A 323 -90.44 82.04 33.42
CA LYS A 323 -89.10 82.31 34.03
C LYS A 323 -88.55 81.16 34.90
N GLN A 324 -89.42 80.37 35.53
CA GLN A 324 -89.04 79.19 36.34
C GLN A 324 -88.74 77.97 35.45
N ALA A 325 -89.63 77.66 34.49
CA ALA A 325 -89.49 76.55 33.54
C ALA A 325 -88.30 76.72 32.59
N LYS A 326 -87.90 77.96 32.28
CA LYS A 326 -86.70 78.26 31.50
C LYS A 326 -85.41 77.74 32.14
N LYS A 327 -85.26 77.76 33.47
CA LYS A 327 -84.03 77.27 34.13
C LYS A 327 -83.87 75.76 33.96
N ASP A 328 -84.95 75.01 34.21
CA ASP A 328 -84.96 73.54 34.11
C ASP A 328 -84.80 73.08 32.65
N LEU A 329 -85.47 73.76 31.70
CA LEU A 329 -85.29 73.47 30.28
C LEU A 329 -83.89 73.82 29.77
N THR A 330 -83.24 74.87 30.29
CA THR A 330 -81.85 75.21 29.93
C THR A 330 -80.87 74.17 30.48
N ALA A 331 -81.11 73.63 31.68
CA ALA A 331 -80.31 72.53 32.23
C ALA A 331 -80.48 71.24 31.42
N ASN A 332 -81.71 70.90 31.01
CA ASN A 332 -81.98 69.75 30.14
C ASN A 332 -81.40 69.92 28.73
N GLN A 333 -81.43 71.14 28.17
CA GLN A 333 -80.79 71.45 26.89
C GLN A 333 -79.27 71.24 26.96
N ARG A 334 -78.61 71.69 28.04
CA ARG A 334 -77.17 71.45 28.24
C ARG A 334 -76.85 69.96 28.36
N LYS A 335 -77.63 69.21 29.14
CA LYS A 335 -77.45 67.76 29.29
C LYS A 335 -77.62 67.02 27.96
N LEU A 336 -78.68 67.31 27.20
CA LEU A 336 -78.89 66.70 25.88
C LEU A 336 -77.85 67.15 24.86
N SER A 337 -77.32 68.37 24.96
CA SER A 337 -76.19 68.83 24.12
C SER A 337 -74.92 68.03 24.41
N ASP A 338 -74.60 67.79 25.68
CA ASP A 338 -73.48 66.95 26.10
C ASP A 338 -73.67 65.49 25.66
N ASP A 339 -74.89 64.95 25.79
CA ASP A 339 -75.24 63.60 25.35
C ASP A 339 -75.19 63.47 23.81
N LEU A 340 -75.59 64.51 23.07
CA LEU A 340 -75.44 64.59 21.61
C LEU A 340 -73.97 64.64 21.20
N GLN A 341 -73.12 65.38 21.92
CA GLN A 341 -71.68 65.37 21.70
C GLN A 341 -71.06 64.00 21.96
N ARG A 342 -71.48 63.30 23.02
CA ARG A 342 -71.04 61.92 23.32
C ARG A 342 -71.48 60.94 22.24
N ALA A 343 -72.74 61.01 21.81
CA ALA A 343 -73.28 60.18 20.74
C ALA A 343 -72.55 60.43 19.40
N ASN A 344 -72.22 61.69 19.07
CA ASN A 344 -71.43 62.01 17.89
C ASN A 344 -70.02 61.44 17.95
N LYS A 345 -69.32 61.55 19.09
CA LYS A 345 -68.00 60.94 19.29
C LYS A 345 -68.06 59.42 19.10
N GLU A 346 -69.11 58.78 19.61
CA GLU A 346 -69.31 57.34 19.48
C GLU A 346 -69.58 56.92 18.03
N VAL A 347 -70.42 57.65 17.29
CA VAL A 347 -70.65 57.43 15.85
C VAL A 347 -69.35 57.59 15.06
N THR A 348 -68.56 58.62 15.33
CA THR A 348 -67.26 58.82 14.67
C THR A 348 -66.28 57.70 15.00
N ARG A 349 -66.22 57.25 16.26
CA ARG A 349 -65.39 56.10 16.68
C ARG A 349 -65.78 54.82 15.95
N LEU A 350 -67.07 54.48 15.94
CA LEU A 350 -67.58 53.28 15.27
C LEU A 350 -67.39 53.32 13.75
N ARG A 351 -67.53 54.48 13.11
CA ARG A 351 -67.19 54.65 11.69
C ARG A 351 -65.70 54.40 11.43
N GLY A 352 -64.82 54.94 12.28
CA GLY A 352 -63.37 54.70 12.19
C GLY A 352 -63.03 53.21 12.35
N GLU A 353 -63.67 52.51 13.30
CA GLU A 353 -63.51 51.07 13.51
C GLU A 353 -63.99 50.25 12.31
N ILE A 354 -65.15 50.58 11.74
CA ILE A 354 -65.66 49.91 10.54
C ILE A 354 -64.71 50.13 9.35
N THR A 355 -64.22 51.34 9.12
CA THR A 355 -63.26 51.60 8.03
C THR A 355 -61.95 50.83 8.22
N ALA A 356 -61.44 50.74 9.46
CA ALA A 356 -60.24 49.95 9.75
C ALA A 356 -60.47 48.44 9.51
N LEU A 357 -61.61 47.91 9.93
CA LEU A 357 -61.98 46.51 9.71
C LEU A 357 -62.24 46.20 8.23
N GLU A 358 -62.85 47.13 7.48
CA GLU A 358 -63.04 47.01 6.02
C GLU A 358 -61.70 46.99 5.28
N GLN A 359 -60.75 47.83 5.68
CA GLN A 359 -59.39 47.81 5.14
C GLN A 359 -58.68 46.48 5.43
N GLN A 360 -58.84 45.96 6.65
CA GLN A 360 -58.25 44.68 7.06
C GLN A 360 -58.90 43.49 6.33
N ALA A 361 -60.22 43.52 6.10
CA ALA A 361 -60.93 42.50 5.33
C ALA A 361 -60.59 42.52 3.83
N ALA A 362 -60.23 43.69 3.29
CA ALA A 362 -59.80 43.87 1.91
C ALA A 362 -58.29 43.67 1.68
N GLU A 363 -57.50 43.41 2.75
CA GLU A 363 -56.05 43.18 2.68
C GLU A 363 -55.76 41.91 1.85
N ARG A 364 -55.02 42.04 0.74
CA ARG A 364 -54.57 40.89 -0.05
C ARG A 364 -53.37 40.22 0.62
N PHE A 365 -53.30 38.89 0.50
CA PHE A 365 -52.14 38.15 0.98
C PHE A 365 -50.91 38.40 0.09
N ASP A 366 -49.85 38.93 0.70
CA ASP A 366 -48.52 39.04 0.10
C ASP A 366 -47.51 38.30 0.98
N PHE A 367 -46.91 37.23 0.43
CA PHE A 367 -45.89 36.47 1.14
C PHE A 367 -44.61 37.30 1.29
N ARG A 368 -44.12 37.42 2.53
CA ARG A 368 -42.83 38.05 2.81
C ARG A 368 -41.84 36.95 3.19
N PRO A 369 -40.90 36.58 2.31
CA PRO A 369 -39.92 35.56 2.65
C PRO A 369 -39.13 35.99 3.89
N PRO A 370 -38.80 35.05 4.80
CA PRO A 370 -37.92 35.33 5.92
C PRO A 370 -36.63 35.96 5.38
N PRO A 371 -36.05 36.97 6.06
CA PRO A 371 -34.73 37.45 5.69
C PRO A 371 -33.80 36.24 5.68
N ALA A 372 -33.08 36.04 4.55
CA ALA A 372 -32.11 34.96 4.45
C ALA A 372 -31.24 35.00 5.71
N PRO A 373 -31.02 33.87 6.39
CA PRO A 373 -30.19 33.85 7.58
C PRO A 373 -28.85 34.47 7.18
N THR A 374 -28.57 35.67 7.72
CA THR A 374 -27.24 36.26 7.68
C THR A 374 -26.33 35.17 8.20
N GLY A 375 -25.44 34.69 7.33
CA GLY A 375 -24.64 33.50 7.56
C GLY A 375 -24.04 33.51 8.96
N ARG A 376 -23.93 32.32 9.57
CA ARG A 376 -23.13 32.08 10.77
C ARG A 376 -21.88 32.98 10.73
N PRO A 377 -21.53 33.70 11.82
CA PRO A 377 -20.30 34.44 11.85
C PRO A 377 -19.16 33.47 11.54
N ALA A 378 -18.57 33.67 10.37
CA ALA A 378 -17.36 32.97 9.97
C ALA A 378 -16.33 33.24 11.07
N GLN A 379 -15.71 32.17 11.57
CA GLN A 379 -14.52 32.32 12.37
C GLN A 379 -13.50 33.22 11.64
N PRO A 380 -12.74 34.06 12.35
CA PRO A 380 -11.78 34.95 11.74
C PRO A 380 -10.60 34.13 11.22
N GLY A 381 -10.64 33.78 9.93
CA GLY A 381 -9.57 33.02 9.28
C GLY A 381 -9.77 32.74 7.78
N GLY A 382 -10.92 33.08 7.20
CA GLY A 382 -11.22 32.79 5.79
C GLY A 382 -10.86 33.94 4.86
N ARG A 383 -9.64 33.91 4.31
CA ARG A 383 -9.25 34.67 3.10
C ARG A 383 -10.33 34.51 2.02
N PHE A 384 -10.87 35.63 1.53
CA PHE A 384 -11.63 35.71 0.29
C PHE A 384 -10.67 35.44 -0.87
N VAL A 385 -10.48 34.16 -1.20
CA VAL A 385 -9.82 33.73 -2.45
C VAL A 385 -10.93 33.36 -3.42
N PRO A 386 -10.90 33.85 -4.67
CA PRO A 386 -11.78 33.34 -5.73
C PRO A 386 -11.61 31.82 -5.80
N THR A 387 -12.71 31.10 -5.93
CA THR A 387 -12.78 29.68 -6.32
C THR A 387 -12.20 29.50 -7.72
N ALA A 388 -10.89 29.70 -7.84
CA ALA A 388 -10.12 29.35 -9.00
C ALA A 388 -9.86 27.85 -8.92
N SER A 389 -10.59 27.11 -9.74
CA SER A 389 -10.24 25.79 -10.22
C SER A 389 -9.99 24.76 -9.12
N SER A 390 -11.04 24.02 -8.75
CA SER A 390 -10.85 22.60 -8.44
C SER A 390 -10.42 21.91 -9.75
N ALA A 391 -9.20 22.20 -10.21
CA ALA A 391 -8.48 21.27 -11.04
C ALA A 391 -8.45 20.00 -10.19
N ARG A 392 -9.33 19.03 -10.52
CA ARG A 392 -9.21 17.67 -10.02
C ARG A 392 -7.72 17.38 -10.11
N PRO A 393 -7.01 17.05 -9.01
CA PRO A 393 -5.64 16.61 -9.15
C PRO A 393 -5.71 15.48 -10.16
N THR A 394 -5.13 15.71 -11.35
CA THR A 394 -4.99 14.67 -12.35
C THR A 394 -4.14 13.64 -11.65
N ALA A 395 -4.80 12.59 -11.17
CA ALA A 395 -4.13 11.52 -10.46
C ALA A 395 -3.09 11.01 -11.45
N ASN A 396 -1.81 11.29 -11.16
CA ASN A 396 -0.70 10.92 -12.01
C ASN A 396 -0.51 9.41 -11.85
N VAL A 397 -1.33 8.66 -12.57
CA VAL A 397 -1.22 7.20 -12.68
C VAL A 397 0.15 6.92 -13.30
N PRO A 398 1.01 6.12 -12.65
CA PRO A 398 2.28 5.73 -13.25
C PRO A 398 2.06 4.92 -14.53
N ASP A 399 2.90 5.12 -15.55
CA ASP A 399 2.80 4.40 -16.84
C ASP A 399 3.10 2.90 -16.70
N ASP A 400 3.98 2.55 -15.75
CA ASP A 400 4.39 1.16 -15.51
C ASP A 400 3.54 0.50 -14.42
N ALA A 401 3.14 -0.74 -14.65
CA ALA A 401 2.51 -1.59 -13.64
C ALA A 401 3.53 -2.05 -12.58
N LEU A 402 3.06 -2.29 -11.37
CA LEU A 402 3.84 -2.98 -10.34
C LEU A 402 4.27 -4.38 -10.81
N PRO A 403 5.38 -4.91 -10.29
CA PRO A 403 5.78 -6.28 -10.58
C PRO A 403 4.75 -7.27 -10.00
N GLU A 404 4.38 -8.29 -10.79
CA GLU A 404 3.51 -9.38 -10.34
C GLU A 404 4.24 -10.35 -9.41
N VAL A 405 5.55 -10.49 -9.61
CA VAL A 405 6.44 -11.34 -8.81
C VAL A 405 7.65 -10.54 -8.33
N GLY A 406 8.08 -10.83 -7.11
CA GLY A 406 9.23 -10.18 -6.50
C GLY A 406 8.98 -8.76 -6.00
N SER A 407 10.04 -8.11 -5.54
CA SER A 407 10.01 -6.73 -5.04
C SER A 407 10.96 -5.85 -5.84
N LEU A 408 10.48 -4.68 -6.27
CA LEU A 408 11.27 -3.73 -7.04
C LEU A 408 12.04 -2.80 -6.10
N ARG A 409 13.36 -2.78 -6.26
CA ARG A 409 14.31 -1.99 -5.47
C ARG A 409 15.13 -1.09 -6.38
N THR A 410 15.66 -0.01 -5.83
CA THR A 410 16.59 0.89 -6.53
C THR A 410 17.84 1.10 -5.70
N HIS A 411 19.00 1.05 -6.33
CA HIS A 411 20.27 1.42 -5.72
C HIS A 411 21.18 2.10 -6.75
N LYS A 412 21.67 3.30 -6.41
CA LYS A 412 22.51 4.14 -7.29
C LYS A 412 21.93 4.35 -8.70
N GLY A 413 20.62 4.55 -8.80
CA GLY A 413 19.92 4.78 -10.07
C GLY A 413 19.64 3.51 -10.89
N GLN A 414 20.12 2.34 -10.47
CA GLN A 414 19.82 1.07 -11.11
C GLN A 414 18.63 0.39 -10.42
N ARG A 415 17.71 -0.14 -11.22
CA ARG A 415 16.58 -0.96 -10.73
C ARG A 415 16.98 -2.42 -10.58
N TYR A 416 16.48 -3.05 -9.52
CA TYR A 416 16.66 -4.45 -9.20
C TYR A 416 15.30 -5.08 -8.94
N LEU A 417 15.02 -6.22 -9.57
CA LEU A 417 13.86 -7.04 -9.24
C LEU A 417 14.32 -8.21 -8.38
N VAL A 418 13.86 -8.24 -7.13
CA VAL A 418 14.25 -9.26 -6.16
C VAL A 418 13.17 -10.34 -6.10
N ILE A 419 13.45 -11.54 -6.59
CA ILE A 419 12.54 -12.69 -6.46
C ILE A 419 12.85 -13.50 -5.21
N GLN A 420 11.83 -14.11 -4.60
CA GLN A 420 11.99 -14.86 -3.34
C GLN A 420 12.22 -16.35 -3.57
N THR A 421 11.70 -16.89 -4.67
CA THR A 421 11.76 -18.32 -4.97
C THR A 421 12.17 -18.58 -6.43
N TRP A 422 12.75 -19.74 -6.68
CA TRP A 422 13.16 -20.16 -8.03
C TRP A 422 11.97 -20.31 -8.99
N ASP A 423 10.78 -20.65 -8.48
CA ASP A 423 9.55 -20.74 -9.29
C ASP A 423 9.17 -19.40 -9.94
N GLN A 424 9.61 -18.28 -9.34
CA GLN A 424 9.38 -16.94 -9.87
C GLN A 424 10.37 -16.55 -10.98
N LEU A 425 11.38 -17.37 -11.30
CA LEU A 425 12.45 -17.00 -12.23
C LEU A 425 11.91 -16.62 -13.61
N ALA A 426 11.07 -17.46 -14.22
CA ALA A 426 10.56 -17.24 -15.58
C ALA A 426 9.67 -15.98 -15.66
N ALA A 427 8.75 -15.81 -14.71
CA ALA A 427 7.91 -14.60 -14.63
C ALA A 427 8.75 -13.36 -14.28
N GLY A 428 9.73 -13.51 -13.40
CA GLY A 428 10.64 -12.47 -12.97
C GLY A 428 11.51 -11.92 -14.11
N GLU A 429 11.97 -12.76 -15.03
CA GLU A 429 12.73 -12.31 -16.21
C GLU A 429 11.88 -11.43 -17.13
N GLN A 430 10.63 -11.80 -17.37
CA GLN A 430 9.71 -11.00 -18.20
C GLN A 430 9.44 -9.63 -17.54
N VAL A 431 9.18 -9.62 -16.24
CA VAL A 431 8.92 -8.40 -15.47
C VAL A 431 10.19 -7.53 -15.37
N ALA A 432 11.35 -8.14 -15.15
CA ALA A 432 12.63 -7.44 -15.08
C ALA A 432 12.97 -6.76 -16.42
N SER A 433 12.73 -7.44 -17.54
CA SER A 433 12.87 -6.88 -18.88
C SER A 433 11.93 -5.69 -19.10
N ARG A 434 10.63 -5.86 -18.78
CA ARG A 434 9.62 -4.80 -18.87
C ARG A 434 10.01 -3.54 -18.09
N LEU A 435 10.50 -3.71 -16.86
CA LEU A 435 10.81 -2.61 -15.94
C LEU A 435 12.26 -2.10 -16.06
N ALA A 436 13.05 -2.61 -17.02
CA ALA A 436 14.47 -2.36 -17.18
C ALA A 436 15.27 -2.57 -15.87
N ALA A 437 14.94 -3.63 -15.13
CA ALA A 437 15.53 -3.98 -13.85
C ALA A 437 16.46 -5.19 -13.96
N LYS A 438 17.49 -5.26 -13.10
CA LYS A 438 18.34 -6.44 -12.97
C LYS A 438 17.69 -7.46 -12.04
N LEU A 439 17.47 -8.67 -12.53
CA LEU A 439 16.93 -9.76 -11.72
C LEU A 439 17.98 -10.30 -10.75
N VAL A 440 17.64 -10.33 -9.45
CA VAL A 440 18.56 -10.71 -8.37
C VAL A 440 17.86 -11.51 -7.27
N ALA A 441 18.65 -12.23 -6.48
CA ALA A 441 18.22 -12.93 -5.28
C ALA A 441 18.18 -11.97 -4.06
N PRO A 442 17.48 -12.33 -2.97
CA PRO A 442 17.48 -11.52 -1.75
C PRO A 442 18.87 -11.46 -1.11
N GLU A 443 19.07 -10.50 -0.22
CA GLU A 443 20.37 -10.22 0.41
C GLU A 443 20.96 -11.45 1.14
N ASN A 444 20.09 -12.30 1.70
CA ASN A 444 20.45 -13.48 2.49
C ASN A 444 20.20 -14.81 1.77
N ALA A 445 20.18 -14.82 0.42
CA ALA A 445 19.85 -16.00 -0.39
C ALA A 445 20.92 -17.10 -0.36
#